data_AF-A0A916HXG4-F1
#
_entry.id   AF-A0A916HXG4-F1
#
_cell.length_a   1.000
_cell.length_b   1.000
_cell.length_c   1.000
_cell.angle_alpha   90.00
_cell.angle_beta   90.00
_cell.angle_gamma   90.00
#
_symmetry.space_group_name_H-M   'P 1'
#
loop_
_entity.id
_entity.type
_entity.pdbx_description
1 polymer ?
#
loop_
_entity_poly.entity_id
_entity_poly.type
_entity_poly.pdbx_seq_one_letter_code
_entity_poly.pdbx_strand_id
1 'polypeptide(L)' 'MDKAYADTVRLLLTVAPDVFRNPAFAMKGGTAINMFVRDMP' A
#
# COMPACT_ATOMS: atom_id res chain seq x y z
N MET A 1 8.70 -18.93 -1.52
CA MET A 1 7.73 -17.82 -1.62
C MET A 1 7.23 -17.75 -3.04
N ASP A 2 5.93 -17.53 -3.23
CA ASP A 2 5.35 -17.36 -4.57
C ASP A 2 5.96 -16.11 -5.23
N LYS A 3 6.45 -16.27 -6.47
CA LYS A 3 7.08 -15.19 -7.23
C LYS A 3 6.10 -14.05 -7.51
N ALA A 4 4.84 -14.37 -7.83
CA ALA A 4 3.81 -13.38 -8.09
C ALA A 4 3.48 -12.56 -6.84
N TYR A 5 3.51 -13.20 -5.67
CA TYR A 5 3.36 -12.51 -4.39
C TYR A 5 4.52 -11.55 -4.12
N ALA A 6 5.76 -12.00 -4.32
CA ALA A 6 6.95 -11.17 -4.12
C ALA A 6 6.98 -9.96 -5.08
N ASP A 7 6.61 -10.16 -6.34
CA ASP A 7 6.54 -9.09 -7.35
C ASP A 7 5.45 -8.06 -7.00
N THR A 8 4.30 -8.52 -6.47
CA THR A 8 3.23 -7.64 -5.99
C THR A 8 3.69 -6.79 -4.81
N VAL A 9 4.33 -7.39 -3.81
CA VAL A 9 4.87 -6.65 -2.65
C VAL A 9 5.91 -5.62 -3.11
N ARG A 10 6.79 -6.00 -4.05
CA ARG A 10 7.81 -5.10 -4.58
C ARG A 10 7.21 -3.89 -5.29
N LEU A 11 6.13 -4.09 -6.06
CA LEU A 11 5.38 -3.01 -6.69
C LEU A 11 4.76 -2.07 -5.64
N LEU A 12 4.09 -2.62 -4.62
CA LEU A 12 3.46 -1.84 -3.55
C LEU A 12 4.47 -0.98 -2.79
N LEU A 13 5.65 -1.53 -2.47
CA LEU A 13 6.73 -0.79 -1.81
C LEU A 13 7.32 0.31 -2.71
N THR A 14 7.38 0.08 -4.02
CA THR A 14 7.91 1.06 -4.99
C THR A 14 7.01 2.30 -5.08
N VAL A 15 5.69 2.12 -5.06
CA VAL A 15 4.73 3.23 -5.22
C VAL A 15 4.34 3.93 -3.91
N ALA A 16 4.60 3.30 -2.76
CA ALA A 16 4.22 3.82 -1.45
C ALA A 16 4.70 5.27 -1.18
N PRO A 17 5.97 5.66 -1.43
CA PRO A 17 6.42 7.02 -1.18
C PRO A 17 5.67 8.08 -1.99
N ASP A 18 5.30 7.79 -3.24
CA ASP A 18 4.54 8.70 -4.10
C ASP A 18 3.09 8.84 -3.63
N VAL A 19 2.50 7.74 -3.18
CA VAL A 19 1.15 7.69 -2.62
C VAL A 19 1.05 8.51 -1.33
N PHE A 20 2.01 8.34 -0.41
CA PHE A 20 2.00 9.01 0.90
C PHE A 20 2.45 10.48 0.86
N ARG A 21 3.10 10.92 -0.23
CA ARG A 21 3.42 12.35 -0.46
C ARG A 21 2.18 13.21 -0.71
N ASN A 22 1.05 12.60 -1.05
CA ASN A 22 -0.15 13.33 -1.41
C ASN A 22 -1.15 13.36 -0.23
N PRO A 23 -1.41 14.54 0.38
CA PRO A 23 -2.24 14.64 1.58
C PRO A 23 -3.71 14.22 1.36
N ALA A 24 -4.14 14.11 0.10
CA ALA A 24 -5.48 13.66 -0.28
C ALA A 24 -5.43 12.42 -1.20
N PHE A 25 -4.71 11.39 -0.79
CA PHE A 25 -4.76 10.09 -1.48
C PHE A 25 -5.90 9.22 -0.93
N ALA A 26 -7.01 9.14 -1.67
CA ALA A 26 -8.11 8.24 -1.34
C ALA A 26 -7.89 6.85 -1.98
N MET A 27 -7.32 5.91 -1.22
CA MET A 27 -7.28 4.49 -1.62
C MET A 27 -8.60 3.82 -1.25
N LYS A 28 -9.28 3.18 -2.20
CA LYS A 28 -10.54 2.44 -1.96
C LYS A 28 -10.39 0.94 -2.25
N GLY A 29 -11.16 0.11 -1.54
CA GLY A 29 -11.22 -1.36 -1.74
C GLY A 29 -10.34 -2.16 -0.76
N GLY A 30 -10.37 -3.50 -0.87
CA GLY A 30 -9.71 -4.41 0.09
C GLY A 30 -8.18 -4.27 0.16
N THR A 31 -7.54 -3.79 -0.91
CA THR A 31 -6.09 -3.53 -0.94
C THR A 31 -5.70 -2.32 -0.08
N ALA A 32 -6.60 -1.36 0.09
CA ALA A 32 -6.38 -0.22 0.98
C ALA A 32 -6.22 -0.67 2.44
N ILE A 33 -6.99 -1.67 2.87
CA ILE A 33 -6.95 -2.20 4.24
C ILE A 33 -5.57 -2.74 4.64
N ASN A 34 -4.81 -3.33 3.69
CA ASN A 34 -3.47 -3.87 3.96
C ASN A 34 -2.36 -2.81 3.95
N MET A 35 -2.61 -1.59 3.47
CA MET A 35 -1.60 -0.53 3.35
C MET A 35 -1.76 0.60 4.37
N PHE A 36 -2.81 0.62 5.18
CA PHE A 36 -2.91 1.53 6.31
C PHE A 36 -2.28 0.90 7.56
N VAL A 37 -1.11 1.42 7.97
CA VAL A 37 -0.67 1.32 9.37
C VAL A 37 -1.65 2.16 10.18
N ARG A 38 -2.46 1.49 10.99
CA ARG A 38 -3.51 2.10 11.78
C ARG A 38 -2.94 2.48 13.14
N ASP A 39 -2.66 3.77 13.37
CA ASP A 39 -2.71 4.32 14.73
C ASP A 39 -4.19 4.39 15.10
N MET A 40 -4.70 3.35 15.76
CA MET A 40 -5.99 3.44 16.45
C MET A 40 -5.77 4.18 17.78
N PRO A 41 -6.73 5.00 18.25
CA PRO A 41 -6.89 5.18 19.68
C PRO A 41 -7.19 3.84 20.38
#